data_AF-A0A846Q0A4-F1
#
_entry.id   AF-A0A846Q0A4-F1
#
_cell.length_a   1.000
_cell.length_b   1.000
_cell.length_c   1.000
_cell.angle_alpha   90.00
_cell.angle_beta   90.00
_cell.angle_gamma   90.00
#
_symmetry.space_group_name_H-M   'P 1'
#
loop_
_entity.id
_entity.type
_entity.pdbx_description
1 polymer ?
#
loop_
_entity_poly.entity_id
_entity_poly.type
_entity_poly.pdbx_seq_one_letter_code
_entity_poly.pdbx_strand_id
1 'polypeptide(L)' 'PPFLRATLKKYPVDRIERGDIFISNDTYNGGQHLPDIQLSLPIFYGDEVAAFACSIAHHQDVGGIYGG' A
#
# COMPACT_ATOMS: atom_id res chain seq x y z
N PRO A 1 -0.71 -5.01 8.23
CA PRO A 1 0.73 -5.23 7.92
C PRO A 1 1.52 -3.93 8.11
N PRO A 2 2.86 -3.95 8.25
CA PRO A 2 3.67 -2.74 8.49
C PRO A 2 3.43 -1.60 7.48
N PHE A 3 3.38 -1.90 6.19
CA PHE A 3 3.11 -0.89 5.15
C PHE A 3 1.71 -0.26 5.23
N LEU A 4 0.69 -1.03 5.61
CA LEU A 4 -0.64 -0.49 5.85
C LEU A 4 -0.63 0.48 7.03
N ARG A 5 0.11 0.18 8.11
CA ARG A 5 0.25 1.10 9.25
C ARG A 5 0.94 2.40 8.83
N ALA A 6 1.97 2.33 8.00
CA ALA A 6 2.64 3.52 7.47
C ALA A 6 1.71 4.35 6.56
N THR A 7 0.93 3.67 5.71
CA THR A 7 -0.08 4.31 4.86
C THR A 7 -1.10 5.06 5.72
N LEU A 8 -1.67 4.42 6.74
CA LEU A 8 -2.68 5.05 7.61
C LEU A 8 -2.12 6.15 8.51
N LYS A 9 -0.81 6.16 8.77
CA LYS A 9 -0.15 7.29 9.43
C LYS A 9 -0.10 8.54 8.54
N LYS A 10 0.03 8.36 7.22
CA LYS A 10 0.07 9.44 6.23
C LYS A 10 -1.32 9.85 5.75
N TYR A 11 -2.22 8.89 5.59
CA TYR A 11 -3.60 9.05 5.15
C TYR A 11 -4.54 8.44 6.21
N PRO A 12 -4.92 9.22 7.23
CA PRO A 12 -5.87 8.78 8.24
C PRO A 12 -7.21 8.34 7.63
N VAL A 13 -7.88 7.39 8.29
CA VAL A 13 -9.08 6.70 7.78
C VAL A 13 -10.24 7.65 7.46
N ASP A 14 -10.38 8.74 8.20
CA ASP A 14 -11.41 9.77 8.00
C ASP A 14 -11.23 10.59 6.70
N ARG A 15 -10.09 10.44 6.03
CA ARG A 15 -9.79 11.08 4.73
C ARG A 15 -9.81 10.10 3.56
N ILE A 16 -10.16 8.84 3.79
CA ILE A 16 -10.21 7.79 2.77
C ILE A 16 -11.60 7.75 2.17
N GLU A 17 -11.68 7.74 0.85
CA GLU A 17 -12.93 7.68 0.11
C GLU A 17 -13.11 6.32 -0.59
N ARG A 18 -14.36 5.98 -0.91
CA ARG A 18 -14.66 4.78 -1.69
C ARG A 18 -14.01 4.88 -3.07
N GLY A 19 -13.20 3.88 -3.40
CA GLY A 19 -12.47 3.81 -4.67
C GLY A 19 -11.00 4.16 -4.55
N ASP A 20 -10.55 4.68 -3.41
CA ASP A 20 -9.13 4.91 -3.16
C ASP A 20 -8.33 3.61 -3.21
N ILE A 21 -7.13 3.68 -3.80
CA ILE A 21 -6.16 2.59 -3.79
C ILE A 21 -4.82 3.19 -3.40
N PHE A 22 -4.20 2.63 -2.36
CA PHE A 22 -2.86 3.03 -1.94
C PHE A 22 -1.83 2.08 -2.55
N ILE A 23 -0.77 2.65 -3.10
CA ILE A 23 0.37 1.94 -3.65
C ILE A 23 1.66 2.40 -2.96
N SER A 24 2.53 1.45 -2.60
CA SER A 24 3.82 1.75 -1.99
C SER A 24 4.84 0.65 -2.29
N ASN A 25 6.10 1.04 -2.41
CA ASN A 25 7.26 0.15 -2.35
C ASN A 25 8.38 0.73 -1.46
N ASP A 26 8.01 1.66 -0.56
CA ASP A 26 8.97 2.35 0.33
C ASP A 26 9.55 1.38 1.36
N THR A 27 10.83 1.04 1.20
CA THR A 27 11.58 0.12 2.04
C THR A 27 11.77 0.62 3.48
N TYR A 28 11.70 1.93 3.70
CA TYR A 28 11.80 2.51 5.04
C TYR A 28 10.47 2.47 5.80
N ASN A 29 9.36 2.29 5.10
CA ASN A 29 8.01 2.38 5.65
C ASN A 29 7.21 1.07 5.47
N GLY A 30 7.88 -0.07 5.67
CA GLY A 30 7.26 -1.39 5.68
C GLY A 30 7.30 -2.13 4.34
N GLY A 31 7.98 -1.59 3.33
CA GLY A 31 8.48 -2.34 2.17
C GLY A 31 9.69 -3.21 2.55
N GLN A 32 9.96 -4.26 1.76
CA GLN A 32 11.14 -5.11 1.97
C GLN A 32 12.31 -4.66 1.08
N HIS A 33 12.10 -4.67 -0.23
CA HIS A 33 12.98 -4.10 -1.24
C HIS A 33 12.15 -3.51 -2.38
N LEU A 34 12.76 -2.64 -3.19
CA LEU A 34 12.07 -1.85 -4.20
C LEU A 34 11.18 -2.66 -5.18
N PRO A 35 11.55 -3.89 -5.59
CA PRO A 35 10.71 -4.75 -6.41
C PRO A 35 9.34 -5.16 -5.81
N ASP A 36 9.17 -5.10 -4.49
CA ASP A 36 7.92 -5.50 -3.85
C ASP A 36 6.95 -4.33 -3.81
N ILE A 37 5.99 -4.33 -4.73
CA ILE A 37 4.95 -3.31 -4.81
C ILE A 37 3.73 -3.76 -4.04
N GLN A 38 3.30 -2.93 -3.10
CA GLN A 38 2.24 -3.18 -2.15
C GLN A 38 1.01 -2.36 -2.54
N LEU A 39 -0.16 -3.00 -2.49
CA LEU A 39 -1.45 -2.38 -2.72
C LEU A 39 -2.31 -2.52 -1.48
N SER A 40 -3.03 -1.46 -1.10
CA SER A 40 -4.04 -1.47 -0.05
C SER A 40 -5.32 -0.82 -0.55
N LEU A 41 -6.41 -1.58 -0.49
CA LEU A 41 -7.75 -1.16 -0.88
C LEU A 41 -8.65 -1.15 0.37
N PRO A 42 -9.25 -0.01 0.75
CA PRO A 42 -10.23 0.05 1.82
C PRO A 42 -11.52 -0.67 1.41
N ILE A 43 -12.02 -1.53 2.28
CA ILE A 43 -13.31 -2.21 2.14
C ILE A 43 -14.29 -1.50 3.07
N PHE A 44 -15.32 -0.92 2.49
CA PHE A 44 -16.33 -0.17 3.24
C PHE A 44 -17.58 -1.00 3.51
N TYR A 45 -18.12 -0.87 4.71
CA TYR A 45 -19.45 -1.36 5.10
C TYR A 45 -20.29 -0.16 5.56
N GLY A 46 -21.32 0.19 4.79
CA GLY A 46 -21.97 1.49 4.96
C GLY A 46 -21.00 2.64 4.67
N ASP A 47 -20.91 3.62 5.56
CA ASP A 47 -20.04 4.79 5.40
C ASP A 47 -18.67 4.64 6.11
N GLU A 48 -18.39 3.48 6.70
CA GLU A 48 -17.17 3.24 7.46
C GLU A 48 -16.25 2.24 6.76
N VAL A 49 -14.94 2.43 6.93
CA VAL A 49 -13.92 1.46 6.51
C VAL A 49 -13.92 0.28 7.48
N ALA A 50 -14.39 -0.86 7.02
CA ALA A 50 -14.49 -2.08 7.83
C ALA A 50 -13.21 -2.92 7.79
N ALA A 51 -12.47 -2.89 6.68
CA ALA A 51 -11.26 -3.68 6.49
C ALA A 51 -10.38 -3.09 5.37
N PHE A 52 -9.23 -3.72 5.15
CA PHE A 52 -8.38 -3.47 3.99
C PHE A 52 -8.04 -4.79 3.28
N ALA A 53 -8.25 -4.85 1.96
CA ALA A 53 -7.61 -5.85 1.13
C ALA A 53 -6.17 -5.40 0.86
N CYS A 54 -5.23 -6.30 1.05
CA CYS A 54 -3.81 -6.04 0.90
C CYS A 54 -3.20 -7.06 -0.06
N SER A 55 -2.42 -6.59 -1.02
CA SER A 55 -1.66 -7.44 -1.94
C SER A 55 -0.22 -6.96 -2.03
N ILE A 56 0.72 -7.87 -2.24
CA ILE A 56 2.11 -7.57 -2.56
C ILE A 56 2.47 -8.40 -3.77
N ALA A 57 3.03 -7.78 -4.78
CA ALA A 57 3.53 -8.45 -5.97
C ALA A 57 5.00 -8.06 -6.19
N HIS A 58 5.82 -9.08 -6.39
CA HIS A 58 7.20 -8.91 -6.79
C HIS A 58 7.27 -8.59 -8.27
N HIS A 59 7.74 -7.41 -8.60
CA HIS A 59 8.03 -7.01 -9.98
C HIS A 59 9.47 -7.39 -10.28
N GLN A 60 9.79 -7.72 -11.53
CA GLN A 60 11.20 -7.98 -11.87
C GLN A 60 11.98 -6.69 -11.73
N ASP A 61 11.57 -5.67 -12.49
CA ASP A 61 12.26 -4.37 -12.54
C ASP A 61 11.37 -3.21 -12.12
N VAL A 62 12.02 -2.21 -11.53
CA VAL A 62 11.45 -0.93 -11.07
C VAL A 62 12.30 0.28 -11.48
N GLY A 63 13.26 0.12 -12.39
CA GLY A 63 14.07 1.18 -12.99
C GLY A 63 15.38 1.48 -12.25
N GLY A 64 16.01 0.48 -11.65
CA GLY A 64 17.30 0.64 -10.95
C GLY A 64 18.48 0.95 -11.88
N ILE A 65 19.63 1.31 -11.30
CA ILE A 65 20.87 1.60 -12.06
C ILE A 65 21.39 0.35 -12.81
N TYR A 66 21.10 -0.82 -12.25
CA TYR A 66 21.29 -2.12 -12.87
C TYR A 66 19.92 -2.68 -13.20
N GLY A 67 19.78 -3.27 -14.38
CA GLY A 67 18.55 -3.96 -14.75
C GLY A 67 18.37 -5.25 -13.96
N GLY A 68 17.12 -5.58 -13.70
CA GLY A 68 16.68 -6.79 -12.99
C GLY A 68 15.21 -6.65 -12.70
#